data_AF-A0A501XMQ6-F1
#
_entry.id   AF-A0A501XMQ6-F1
#
_cell.length_a   1.000
_cell.length_b   1.000
_cell.length_c   1.000
_cell.angle_alpha   90.00
_cell.angle_beta   90.00
_cell.angle_gamma   90.00
#
_symmetry.space_group_name_H-M   'P 1'
#
loop_
_entity.id
_entity.type
_entity.pdbx_description
1 polymer ?
#
loop_
_entity_poly.entity_id
_entity_poly.type
_entity_poly.pdbx_seq_one_letter_code
_entity_poly.pdbx_strand_id
1 'polypeptide(L)'
;MDNRTLVRIGAFAFIGIAVTLTAVQFTDSGRREEPPVVAPVSHRPDARRAALRACRDMGEAGSRDPACLSLWSENRDRFLGQNAERQEPAFHPEPEG
;
A
#
# COMPACT_ATOMS: atom_id res chain seq x y z
N MET A 1 12.30 -8.72 -36.62
CA MET A 1 12.05 -7.49 -35.83
C MET A 1 12.79 -6.36 -36.50
N ASP A 2 12.09 -5.32 -36.93
CA ASP A 2 12.72 -4.19 -37.63
C ASP A 2 13.66 -3.42 -36.69
N ASN A 3 14.84 -3.03 -37.19
CA ASN A 3 15.81 -2.24 -36.43
C ASN A 3 15.18 -0.95 -35.86
N ARG A 4 14.26 -0.33 -36.60
CA ARG A 4 13.50 0.85 -36.20
C ARG A 4 12.60 0.59 -35.00
N THR A 5 12.01 -0.59 -34.94
CA THR A 5 11.16 -1.02 -33.82
C THR A 5 12.01 -1.27 -32.59
N LEU A 6 13.18 -1.89 -32.75
CA LEU A 6 14.14 -2.09 -31.65
C LEU A 6 14.65 -0.76 -31.07
N VAL A 7 14.99 0.21 -31.92
CA VAL A 7 15.41 1.55 -31.47
C VAL A 7 14.30 2.27 -30.69
N ARG A 8 13.05 2.18 -31.16
CA ARG A 8 11.90 2.77 -30.45
C ARG A 8 11.69 2.14 -29.08
N ILE A 9 11.75 0.81 -29.00
CA ILE A 9 11.61 0.08 -27.72
C ILE A 9 12.71 0.51 -26.75
N GLY A 10 13.97 0.56 -27.22
CA GLY A 10 15.09 1.02 -26.41
C GLY A 10 14.90 2.46 -25.90
N ALA A 11 14.44 3.37 -26.77
CA ALA A 11 14.17 4.76 -26.40
C ALA A 11 13.07 4.87 -25.33
N PHE A 12 11.95 4.17 -25.49
CA PHE A 12 10.87 4.20 -24.50
C PHE A 12 11.28 3.56 -23.16
N ALA A 13 12.03 2.44 -23.21
CA ALA A 13 12.56 1.82 -22.00
C ALA A 13 13.49 2.77 -21.24
N PHE A 14 14.39 3.47 -21.94
CA PHE A 14 15.29 4.44 -21.34
C PHE A 14 14.54 5.63 -20.74
N ILE A 15 13.55 6.19 -21.45
CA ILE A 15 12.70 7.27 -20.94
C ILE A 15 11.96 6.81 -19.67
N GLY A 16 11.38 5.61 -19.67
CA GLY A 16 10.70 5.06 -18.50
C GLY A 16 11.62 4.91 -17.28
N ILE A 17 12.84 4.41 -17.49
CA ILE A 17 13.86 4.32 -16.43
C ILE A 17 14.24 5.70 -15.90
N ALA A 18 14.51 6.66 -16.78
CA ALA A 18 14.87 8.02 -16.41
C ALA A 18 13.77 8.73 -15.60
N VAL A 19 12.51 8.60 -16.02
CA VAL A 19 11.35 9.13 -15.28
C VAL A 19 11.21 8.48 -13.92
N THR A 20 11.38 7.16 -13.82
CA THR A 20 11.29 6.42 -12.55
C THR A 20 12.38 6.87 -11.57
N LEU A 21 13.63 6.99 -12.02
CA LEU A 21 14.75 7.47 -11.21
C LEU A 21 14.55 8.92 -10.75
N THR A 22 13.99 9.75 -11.63
CA THR A 22 13.66 11.15 -11.33
C THR A 22 12.57 11.24 -10.26
N ALA A 23 11.50 10.44 -10.40
CA ALA A 23 10.43 10.36 -9.41
C ALA A 23 10.95 9.96 -8.03
N VAL A 24 11.90 9.00 -7.96
CA VAL A 24 12.51 8.59 -6.68
C VAL A 24 13.26 9.75 -6.02
N GLN A 25 14.04 10.54 -6.76
CA GLN A 25 14.71 11.73 -6.20
C GLN A 25 13.74 12.79 -5.68
N PHE A 26 12.60 12.97 -6.36
CA PHE A 26 11.55 13.86 -5.88
C PHE A 26 10.85 13.31 -4.62
N THR A 27 10.65 12.00 -4.51
CA THR A 27 10.11 11.38 -3.28
C THR A 27 11.11 11.39 -2.12
N ASP A 28 12.41 11.36 -2.40
CA ASP A 28 13.47 11.40 -1.38
C ASP A 28 13.70 12.84 -0.86
N SER A 29 13.56 13.84 -1.72
CA SER A 29 13.54 15.25 -1.30
C SER A 29 12.42 15.56 -0.31
N GLY A 30 11.28 14.87 -0.40
CA GLY A 30 10.18 14.94 0.58
C GLY A 30 10.44 14.19 1.89
N ARG A 31 11.55 13.45 2.00
CA ARG A 31 11.95 12.70 3.20
C ARG A 31 13.05 13.41 4.00
N ARG A 32 13.63 14.49 3.46
CA ARG A 32 14.67 15.28 4.14
C ARG A 32 14.14 16.50 4.91
N GLU A 33 12.83 16.68 4.95
CA GLU A 33 12.17 17.65 5.83
C GLU A 33 11.49 16.88 6.97
N GLU A 34 12.17 16.83 8.11
CA GLU A 34 11.68 16.37 9.43
C GLU A 34 11.10 14.94 9.49
N PRO A 35 11.61 14.04 10.37
CA PRO A 35 10.85 12.82 10.65
C PRO A 35 9.47 13.29 11.12
N PRO A 36 8.34 12.84 10.51
CA PRO A 36 7.05 13.18 11.07
C PRO A 36 7.12 12.73 12.52
N VAL A 37 6.92 13.65 13.45
CA VAL A 37 6.67 13.31 14.85
C VAL A 37 5.36 12.53 14.81
N VAL A 38 5.49 11.23 14.54
CA VAL A 38 4.43 10.28 14.79
C VAL A 38 4.30 10.35 16.29
N ALA A 39 3.35 11.15 16.78
CA ALA A 39 2.93 11.10 18.16
C ALA A 39 2.84 9.61 18.49
N PRO A 40 3.49 9.13 19.57
CA PRO A 40 3.41 7.73 19.92
C PRO A 40 1.96 7.48 20.28
N VAL A 41 1.16 7.09 19.29
CA VAL A 41 -0.09 6.42 19.51
C VAL A 41 0.35 5.22 20.33
N SER A 42 -0.07 5.24 21.60
CA SER A 42 0.19 4.21 22.60
C SER A 42 -0.49 2.92 22.13
N HIS A 43 0.08 2.32 21.08
CA HIS A 43 -0.33 1.03 20.60
C HIS A 43 0.24 0.05 21.61
N ARG A 44 -0.68 -0.51 22.41
CA ARG A 44 -0.66 -1.91 22.81
C ARG A 44 0.22 -2.70 21.82
N PRO A 45 1.15 -3.58 22.25
CA PRO A 45 1.85 -4.43 21.30
C PRO A 45 0.82 -5.12 20.42
N ASP A 46 0.72 -4.67 19.17
CA ASP A 46 -0.32 -5.13 18.26
C ASP A 46 0.08 -6.54 17.85
N ALA A 47 -0.41 -7.53 18.60
CA ALA A 47 -0.15 -8.96 18.34
C ALA A 47 -0.41 -9.31 16.87
N ARG A 48 -1.39 -8.65 16.25
CA ARG A 48 -1.67 -8.73 14.81
C ARG A 48 -0.50 -8.28 13.92
N ARG A 49 0.16 -7.16 14.23
CA ARG A 49 1.35 -6.70 13.47
C ARG A 49 2.52 -7.65 13.64
N ALA A 50 2.66 -8.32 14.78
CA ALA A 50 3.66 -9.35 14.98
C ALA A 50 3.36 -10.60 14.13
N ALA A 51 2.11 -11.07 14.13
CA ALA A 51 1.67 -12.21 13.32
C ALA A 51 1.83 -11.95 11.81
N LEU A 52 1.45 -10.76 11.33
CA LEU A 52 1.64 -10.37 9.93
C LEU A 52 3.12 -10.30 9.52
N ARG A 53 4.01 -9.87 10.43
CA ARG A 53 5.46 -9.88 10.18
C ARG A 53 5.99 -11.30 10.10
N ALA A 54 5.58 -12.19 11.00
CA ALA A 54 5.95 -13.60 10.94
C ALA A 54 5.51 -14.24 9.60
N CYS A 55 4.28 -13.96 9.15
CA CYS A 55 3.79 -14.41 7.84
C CYS A 55 4.59 -13.85 6.67
N ARG A 56 4.99 -12.58 6.72
CA ARG A 56 5.86 -11.96 5.70
C ARG A 56 7.26 -12.58 5.68
N ASP A 57 7.83 -12.81 6.86
CA ASP A 57 9.20 -13.30 6.99
C ASP A 57 9.32 -14.78 6.55
N MET A 58 8.20 -15.53 6.53
CA MET A 58 8.10 -16.84 5.87
C MET A 58 8.16 -16.79 4.34
N GLY A 59 7.94 -15.62 3.72
CA GLY A 59 8.03 -15.44 2.28
C GLY A 59 7.00 -16.26 1.50
N GLU A 60 7.48 -17.08 0.56
CA GLU A 60 6.63 -17.89 -0.32
C GLU A 60 5.78 -18.90 0.45
N ALA A 61 6.33 -19.51 1.51
CA ALA A 61 5.57 -20.42 2.36
C ALA A 61 4.37 -19.72 3.02
N GLY A 62 4.54 -18.46 3.45
CA GLY A 62 3.45 -17.66 4.01
C GLY A 62 2.36 -17.29 3.01
N SER A 63 2.65 -17.29 1.70
CA SER A 63 1.63 -17.00 0.67
C SER A 63 0.70 -18.18 0.38
N ARG A 64 1.13 -19.40 0.73
CA ARG A 64 0.32 -20.63 0.60
C ARG A 64 -0.29 -21.09 1.92
N ASP A 65 0.15 -20.52 3.05
CA ASP A 65 -0.37 -20.86 4.37
C ASP A 65 -1.77 -20.25 4.57
N PRO A 66 -2.82 -21.08 4.80
CA PRO A 66 -4.18 -20.59 5.01
C PRO A 66 -4.32 -19.67 6.23
N ALA A 67 -3.52 -19.86 7.29
CA ALA A 67 -3.55 -19.00 8.47
C ALA A 67 -3.01 -17.59 8.14
N CYS A 68 -1.95 -17.51 7.34
CA CYS A 68 -1.39 -16.23 6.89
C CYS A 68 -2.32 -15.51 5.90
N LEU A 69 -2.97 -16.25 5.00
CA LEU A 69 -3.96 -15.69 4.09
C LEU A 69 -5.15 -15.06 4.84
N SER A 70 -5.65 -15.73 5.87
CA SER A 70 -6.71 -15.20 6.74
C SER A 70 -6.27 -13.93 7.48
N LEU A 71 -5.07 -13.91 8.06
CA LEU A 71 -4.56 -12.72 8.73
C LEU A 71 -4.44 -11.50 7.79
N TRP A 72 -4.03 -11.71 6.53
CA TRP A 72 -3.97 -10.63 5.55
C TRP A 72 -5.34 -10.14 5.11
N SER A 73 -6.30 -11.05 4.87
CA SER A 73 -7.65 -10.65 4.47
C SER A 73 -8.29 -9.78 5.56
N GLU A 74 -8.24 -10.24 6.81
CA GLU A 74 -8.82 -9.46 7.91
C GLU A 74 -8.06 -8.14 8.18
N ASN A 75 -6.76 -8.08 7.88
CA ASN A 75 -6.01 -6.82 7.97
C ASN A 75 -6.48 -5.83 6.90
N ARG A 76 -6.60 -6.29 5.66
CA ARG A 76 -7.09 -5.49 4.54
C ARG A 76 -8.52 -5.01 4.80
N ASP A 77 -9.41 -5.92 5.20
CA ASP A 77 -10.82 -5.63 5.39
C ASP A 77 -11.04 -4.60 6.50
N ARG A 78 -10.16 -4.54 7.52
CA ARG A 78 -10.22 -3.47 8.53
C ARG A 78 -9.93 -2.09 7.94
N PHE A 79 -8.95 -1.98 7.04
CA PHE A 79 -8.61 -0.69 6.43
C PHE A 79 -9.62 -0.29 5.36
N LEU A 80 -10.11 -1.25 4.57
CA LEU A 80 -11.07 -0.97 3.50
C LEU A 80 -12.51 -0.86 4.02
N GLY A 81 -12.92 -1.67 5.00
CA GLY A 81 -14.25 -1.64 5.63
C GLY A 81 -14.54 -0.32 6.34
N GLN A 82 -13.55 0.24 7.05
CA GLN A 82 -13.68 1.59 7.62
C GLN A 82 -13.92 2.69 6.58
N ASN A 83 -13.50 2.50 5.33
CA ASN A 83 -13.84 3.43 4.25
C ASN A 83 -15.27 3.22 3.76
N ALA A 84 -15.76 1.97 3.73
CA ALA A 84 -17.13 1.67 3.34
C ALA A 84 -18.14 2.24 4.35
N GLU A 85 -17.92 2.08 5.66
CA GLU A 85 -18.77 2.71 6.70
C GLU A 85 -18.73 4.25 6.68
N ARG A 86 -17.64 4.85 6.21
CA ARG A 86 -17.55 6.30 5.99
C ARG A 86 -18.28 6.75 4.72
N GLN A 87 -18.35 5.88 3.72
CA GLN A 87 -18.95 6.16 2.42
C GLN A 87 -20.44 5.83 2.37
N GLU A 88 -20.95 5.04 3.31
CA GLU A 88 -22.39 4.85 3.47
C GLU A 88 -23.00 6.24 3.64
N PRO A 89 -23.80 6.72 2.67
CA PRO A 89 -24.44 8.01 2.81
C PRO A 89 -25.24 7.92 4.09
N ALA A 90 -25.07 8.89 4.99
CA ALA A 90 -25.98 9.04 6.11
C ALA A 90 -27.38 9.22 5.51
N PHE A 91 -28.10 8.11 5.35
CA PHE A 91 -29.50 8.13 5.01
C PHE A 91 -30.18 8.66 6.25
N HIS A 92 -30.25 9.99 6.32
CA HIS A 92 -31.17 10.69 7.17
C HIS A 92 -32.52 10.66 6.45
N PRO A 93 -33.46 9.77 6.80
CA PRO A 93 -34.83 10.00 6.41
C PRO A 93 -35.23 11.36 6.99
N GLU A 94 -35.58 12.29 6.12
CA GLU A 94 -36.18 13.56 6.52
C GLU A 94 -37.42 13.24 7.38
N PRO A 95 -37.57 13.83 8.58
CA PRO A 95 -38.77 13.63 9.37
C PRO A 95 -39.91 14.36 8.67
N GLU A 96 -40.77 13.62 7.97
CA GLU A 96 -42.05 14.15 7.50
C GLU A 96 -43.02 14.21 8.69
N GLY A 97 -43.39 15.42 9.11
CA GLY A 97 -44.46 15.70 10.08
C GLY A 97 -44.18 16.85 11.02
#